data_AF-A0A671FN62-F1
#
_entry.id   AF-A0A671FN62-F1
#
_cell.length_a   1.000
_cell.length_b   1.000
_cell.length_c   1.000
_cell.angle_alpha   90.00
_cell.angle_beta   90.00
_cell.angle_gamma   90.00
#
_symmetry.space_group_name_H-M   'P 1'
#
loop_
_entity.id
_entity.type
_entity.pdbx_description
1 polymer ?
#
loop_
_entity_poly.entity_id
_entity_poly.type
_entity_poly.pdbx_seq_one_letter_code
_entity_poly.pdbx_strand_id
1 'polypeptide(L)'
;MNARGLGSQLKDSIPVTELSASGPFESHDLLRKGFSCVKNELLPSHRLELSEKNFQLNQDKMNFSTLRNIQGLFAPLKLQMEFKAVQQVHEKLNNVTSRCQLKKKKERR
;
A
#
# COMPACT_ATOMS: atom_id res chain seq x y z
N MET A 1 7.90 -36.98 -10.18
CA MET A 1 8.57 -37.04 -11.50
C MET A 1 8.31 -35.72 -12.21
N ASN A 2 9.38 -35.10 -12.71
CA ASN A 2 9.48 -33.68 -13.03
C ASN A 2 8.90 -33.36 -14.41
N ALA A 3 8.23 -32.22 -14.57
CA ALA A 3 8.12 -31.52 -15.85
C ALA A 3 8.70 -30.12 -15.69
N ARG A 4 9.98 -30.01 -16.06
CA ARG A 4 10.69 -28.76 -16.30
C ARG A 4 10.15 -28.15 -17.60
N GLY A 5 9.95 -26.82 -17.61
CA GLY A 5 9.96 -26.03 -18.84
C GLY A 5 8.63 -25.38 -19.22
N LEU A 6 8.39 -24.18 -18.70
CA LEU A 6 7.62 -23.14 -19.41
C LEU A 6 8.49 -21.88 -19.47
N GLY A 7 9.59 -21.99 -20.23
CA GLY A 7 10.28 -20.84 -20.76
C GLY A 7 9.55 -20.38 -22.01
N SER A 8 8.53 -19.53 -21.85
CA SER A 8 7.98 -18.73 -22.94
C SER A 8 8.35 -17.27 -22.70
N GLN A 9 9.48 -16.91 -23.28
CA GLN A 9 9.87 -15.58 -23.71
C GLN A 9 8.73 -14.55 -23.80
N LEU A 10 8.71 -13.58 -22.87
CA LEU A 10 8.11 -12.27 -23.13
C LEU A 10 9.22 -11.35 -23.64
N LYS A 11 9.53 -11.48 -24.93
CA LYS A 11 10.10 -10.35 -25.68
C LYS A 11 8.94 -9.40 -25.96
N ASP A 12 9.21 -8.10 -25.96
CA ASP A 12 8.27 -7.00 -26.21
C ASP A 12 7.63 -6.42 -24.94
N SER A 13 8.48 -6.07 -23.95
CA SER A 13 8.10 -5.07 -22.94
C SER A 13 8.28 -3.67 -23.55
N ILE A 14 7.18 -3.05 -23.97
CA ILE A 14 7.12 -1.62 -24.29
C ILE A 14 7.40 -0.83 -22.99
N PRO A 15 8.30 0.17 -22.97
CA PRO A 15 8.45 1.02 -21.80
C PRO A 15 7.21 1.91 -21.68
N VAL A 16 6.30 1.57 -20.78
CA VAL A 16 5.20 2.47 -20.36
C VAL A 16 5.79 3.52 -19.41
N THR A 17 6.63 4.38 -19.98
CA THR A 17 6.91 5.69 -19.42
C THR A 17 5.68 6.55 -19.71
N GLU A 18 5.24 7.30 -18.70
CA GLU A 18 4.30 8.43 -18.81
C GLU A 18 2.79 8.11 -18.81
N LEU A 19 2.24 7.75 -17.64
CA LEU A 19 0.88 8.19 -17.33
C LEU A 19 0.69 8.40 -15.82
N SER A 20 1.30 9.46 -15.30
CA SER A 20 0.91 10.01 -13.99
C SER A 20 1.03 11.54 -14.03
N ALA A 21 0.32 12.15 -14.98
CA ALA A 21 -0.08 13.55 -14.89
C ALA A 21 -1.41 13.59 -14.14
N SER A 22 -1.39 13.82 -12.83
CA SER A 22 -2.59 13.96 -12.02
C SER A 22 -3.27 15.31 -12.33
N GLY A 23 -4.18 15.30 -13.30
CA GLY A 23 -5.17 16.35 -13.51
C GLY A 23 -6.44 16.11 -12.67
N PRO A 24 -7.37 17.08 -12.64
CA PRO A 24 -8.60 17.03 -11.82
C PRO A 24 -9.63 15.98 -12.25
N PHE A 25 -9.33 15.19 -13.30
CA PHE A 25 -10.10 14.02 -13.67
C PHE A 25 -9.40 12.80 -13.09
N GLU A 26 -9.96 12.28 -12.01
CA GLU A 26 -9.54 11.05 -11.34
C GLU A 26 -9.58 9.92 -12.39
N SER A 27 -8.43 9.63 -13.02
CA SER A 27 -8.28 8.47 -13.89
C SER A 27 -8.28 7.26 -12.98
N HIS A 28 -9.48 6.82 -12.59
CA HIS A 28 -9.64 5.51 -11.99
C HIS A 28 -9.12 4.49 -12.98
N ASP A 29 -8.28 3.58 -12.49
CA ASP A 29 -7.72 2.50 -13.30
C ASP A 29 -8.85 1.51 -13.67
N LEU A 30 -9.61 1.87 -14.71
CA LEU A 30 -10.76 1.09 -15.20
C LEU A 30 -10.32 -0.27 -15.72
N LEU A 31 -9.08 -0.37 -16.22
CA LEU A 31 -8.51 -1.61 -16.73
C LEU A 31 -8.24 -2.60 -15.59
N ARG A 32 -7.72 -2.13 -14.46
CA ARG A 32 -7.41 -2.98 -13.30
C ARG A 32 -8.58 -3.16 -12.34
N LYS A 33 -9.46 -2.17 -12.22
CA LYS A 33 -10.50 -2.08 -11.19
C LYS A 33 -11.93 -2.22 -11.74
N GLY A 34 -12.11 -2.17 -13.06
CA GLY A 34 -13.41 -2.22 -13.73
C GLY A 34 -14.27 -0.96 -13.49
N PHE A 35 -15.50 -0.97 -13.99
CA PHE A 35 -16.48 0.09 -13.69
C PHE A 35 -16.85 0.04 -12.20
N SER A 36 -16.77 1.17 -11.49
CA SER A 36 -17.17 1.27 -10.09
C SER A 36 -18.69 1.08 -9.98
N CYS A 37 -19.13 -0.08 -9.47
CA CYS A 37 -20.51 -0.26 -9.03
C CYS A 37 -20.58 -0.09 -7.51
N VAL A 38 -21.68 0.50 -7.01
CA VAL A 38 -21.92 0.72 -5.56
C VAL A 38 -21.75 -0.57 -4.75
N LYS A 39 -21.95 -1.75 -5.36
CA LYS A 39 -21.76 -3.06 -4.73
C LYS A 39 -20.28 -3.43 -4.51
N ASN A 40 -19.37 -3.05 -5.42
CA ASN A 40 -17.92 -3.28 -5.29
C ASN A 40 -17.30 -2.43 -4.16
N GLU A 41 -17.94 -1.31 -3.84
CA GLU A 41 -17.53 -0.43 -2.74
C GLU A 41 -18.05 -0.92 -1.38
N LEU A 42 -19.17 -1.63 -1.38
CA LEU A 42 -19.79 -2.13 -0.14
C LEU A 42 -19.17 -3.45 0.33
N LEU A 43 -18.97 -4.41 -0.59
CA LEU A 43 -18.44 -5.74 -0.27
C LEU A 43 -17.49 -6.27 -1.36
N PRO A 44 -16.43 -7.00 -0.99
CA PRO A 44 -15.58 -7.70 -1.94
C PRO A 44 -16.37 -8.78 -2.69
N SER A 45 -16.20 -8.84 -4.00
CA SER A 45 -16.92 -9.79 -4.86
C SER A 45 -16.38 -11.21 -4.72
N HIS A 46 -15.09 -11.34 -4.41
CA HIS A 46 -14.41 -12.62 -4.24
C HIS A 46 -13.60 -12.70 -2.94
N ARG A 47 -13.51 -13.91 -2.36
CA ARG A 47 -12.76 -14.14 -1.11
C ARG A 47 -11.29 -13.72 -1.21
N LEU A 48 -10.67 -13.85 -2.39
CA LEU A 48 -9.26 -13.48 -2.59
C LEU A 48 -9.03 -11.97 -2.65
N GLU A 49 -10.02 -11.17 -3.04
CA GLU A 49 -9.88 -9.70 -3.06
C GLU A 49 -9.62 -9.13 -1.66
N LEU A 50 -10.23 -9.73 -0.63
CA LEU A 50 -9.95 -9.39 0.76
C LEU A 50 -8.51 -9.71 1.14
N SER A 51 -7.99 -10.84 0.67
CA SER A 51 -6.62 -11.26 0.96
C SER A 51 -5.61 -10.31 0.31
N GLU A 52 -5.81 -9.95 -0.95
CA GLU A 52 -4.94 -9.00 -1.65
C GLU A 52 -4.98 -7.61 -1.04
N LYS A 53 -6.18 -7.07 -0.75
CA LYS A 53 -6.32 -5.75 -0.10
C LYS A 53 -5.61 -5.68 1.26
N ASN A 54 -5.49 -6.81 1.97
CA ASN A 54 -4.85 -6.90 3.29
C ASN A 54 -3.50 -7.60 3.26
N PHE A 55 -2.88 -7.78 2.08
CA PHE A 55 -1.67 -8.58 1.94
C PHE A 55 -0.55 -8.13 2.88
N GLN A 56 -0.26 -6.83 2.91
CA GLN A 56 0.80 -6.27 3.76
C GLN A 56 0.52 -6.51 5.25
N LEU A 57 -0.70 -6.22 5.70
CA LEU A 57 -1.09 -6.43 7.11
C LEU A 57 -1.03 -7.90 7.51
N ASN A 58 -1.40 -8.80 6.60
CA ASN A 58 -1.34 -10.24 6.84
C ASN A 58 0.10 -10.76 6.87
N GLN A 59 0.97 -10.23 6.01
CA GLN A 59 2.40 -10.51 6.04
C GLN A 59 3.03 -10.06 7.35
N ASP A 60 2.71 -8.85 7.82
CA ASP A 60 3.23 -8.31 9.07
C ASP A 60 2.74 -9.12 10.29
N LYS A 61 1.46 -9.56 10.27
CA LYS A 61 0.92 -10.49 11.29
C LYS A 61 1.71 -11.80 11.32
N MET A 62 1.98 -12.40 10.16
CA MET A 62 2.81 -13.62 10.11
C MET A 62 4.23 -13.35 10.63
N ASN A 63 4.85 -12.24 10.22
CA ASN A 63 6.20 -11.87 10.66
C ASN A 63 6.27 -11.70 12.19
N PHE A 64 5.30 -11.03 12.80
CA PHE A 64 5.24 -10.89 14.27
C PHE A 64 5.03 -12.22 14.98
N SER A 65 4.22 -13.12 14.41
CA SER A 65 4.06 -14.48 14.94
C SER A 65 5.38 -15.26 14.91
N THR A 66 6.09 -15.20 13.79
CA THR A 66 7.40 -15.82 13.63
C THR A 66 8.42 -15.25 14.62
N LEU A 67 8.49 -13.93 14.79
CA LEU A 67 9.37 -13.29 15.76
C LEU A 67 9.04 -13.68 17.20
N ARG A 68 7.75 -13.78 17.54
CA ARG A 68 7.31 -14.30 18.84
C ARG A 68 7.82 -15.72 19.09
N ASN A 69 7.75 -16.58 18.07
CA ASN A 69 8.16 -17.97 18.20
C ASN A 69 9.68 -18.12 18.35
N ILE A 70 10.46 -17.29 17.66
CA ILE A 70 11.93 -17.36 17.69
C ILE A 70 12.51 -16.66 18.92
N GLN A 71 12.02 -15.46 19.24
CA GLN A 71 12.65 -14.55 20.22
C GLN A 71 11.79 -14.33 21.48
N GLY A 72 10.56 -14.86 21.50
CA GLY A 72 9.62 -14.64 22.59
C GLY A 72 8.77 -13.37 22.42
N LEU A 73 7.89 -13.12 23.40
CA LEU A 73 6.88 -12.06 23.35
C LEU A 73 7.46 -10.64 23.24
N PHE A 74 8.67 -10.42 23.74
CA PHE A 74 9.28 -9.10 23.79
C PHE A 74 9.63 -8.56 22.39
N ALA A 75 10.05 -9.40 21.46
CA ALA A 75 10.46 -9.00 20.12
C ALA A 75 9.35 -8.30 19.30
N PRO A 76 8.14 -8.89 19.13
CA PRO A 76 7.06 -8.20 18.42
C PRO A 76 6.58 -6.95 19.16
N LEU A 77 6.57 -6.94 20.50
CA LEU A 77 6.16 -5.76 21.28
C LEU A 77 7.10 -4.58 21.06
N LYS A 78 8.41 -4.81 21.07
CA LYS A 78 9.41 -3.77 20.82
C LYS A 78 9.20 -3.12 19.44
N LEU A 79 9.08 -3.93 18.39
CA LEU A 79 8.83 -3.43 17.03
C LEU A 79 7.49 -2.69 16.91
N GLN A 80 6.42 -3.17 17.56
CA GLN A 80 5.14 -2.48 17.56
C GLN A 80 5.23 -1.09 18.22
N MET A 81 6.00 -0.96 19.30
CA MET A 81 6.22 0.34 19.95
C MET A 81 7.02 1.29 19.05
N GLU A 82 8.10 0.81 18.43
CA GLU A 82 8.91 1.58 17.49
C GLU A 82 8.07 2.08 16.31
N PHE A 83 7.26 1.21 15.72
CA PHE A 83 6.38 1.56 14.60
C PHE A 83 5.34 2.62 15.01
N LYS A 84 4.72 2.48 16.19
CA LYS A 84 3.79 3.49 16.74
C LYS A 84 4.48 4.82 17.00
N ALA A 85 5.72 4.84 17.44
CA ALA A 85 6.48 6.06 17.64
C ALA A 85 6.77 6.76 16.31
N VAL A 86 7.18 6.00 15.28
CA VAL A 86 7.41 6.52 13.93
C VAL A 86 6.13 7.08 13.31
N GLN A 87 5.00 6.38 13.45
CA GLN A 87 3.71 6.87 12.95
C GLN A 87 3.32 8.22 13.56
N GLN A 88 3.46 8.36 14.88
CA GLN A 88 3.16 9.63 15.55
C GLN A 88 4.03 10.79 15.04
N VAL A 89 5.31 10.53 14.78
CA VAL A 89 6.21 11.53 14.20
C VAL A 89 5.80 11.86 12.77
N HIS A 90 5.49 10.85 11.95
CA HIS A 90 5.05 11.02 10.57
C HIS A 90 3.78 11.89 10.48
N GLU A 91 2.76 11.60 11.28
CA GLU A 91 1.52 12.40 11.34
C GLU A 91 1.80 13.85 11.75
N LYS A 92 2.63 14.07 12.77
CA LYS A 92 3.02 15.41 13.21
C LYS A 92 3.76 16.17 12.10
N LEU A 93 4.69 15.53 11.40
CA LEU A 93 5.44 16.15 10.30
C LEU A 93 4.54 16.54 9.13
N ASN A 94 3.58 15.69 8.76
CA ASN A 94 2.61 16.02 7.72
C ASN A 94 1.78 17.25 8.11
N ASN A 95 1.32 17.33 9.36
CA ASN A 95 0.57 18.48 9.88
C ASN A 95 1.39 19.77 9.95
N VAL A 96 2.69 19.69 10.29
CA VAL A 96 3.59 20.84 10.28
C VAL A 96 3.84 21.31 8.85
N THR A 97 4.08 20.38 7.92
CA THR A 97 4.29 20.69 6.50
C THR A 97 3.07 21.39 5.91
N SER A 98 1.86 20.87 6.13
CA SER A 98 0.61 21.49 5.67
C SER A 98 0.42 22.91 6.22
N ARG A 99 0.71 23.13 7.51
CA ARG A 99 0.64 24.46 8.13
C ARG A 99 1.68 25.43 7.57
N CYS A 100 2.90 24.96 7.29
CA CYS A 100 3.96 25.76 6.70
C CYS A 100 3.59 26.20 5.28
N GLN A 101 3.04 25.28 4.46
CA GLN A 101 2.56 25.60 3.11
C GLN A 101 1.41 26.60 3.12
N LEU A 102 0.46 26.49 4.07
CA LEU A 102 -0.63 27.44 4.21
C LEU A 102 -0.15 28.84 4.60
N LYS A 103 0.83 28.95 5.52
CA LYS A 103 1.45 30.22 5.89
C LYS A 103 2.15 30.88 4.69
N LYS A 104 2.97 30.13 3.95
CA LYS A 104 3.63 30.63 2.73
C LYS A 104 2.63 31.09 1.65
N LYS A 105 1.46 30.45 1.55
CA LYS A 105 0.40 30.86 0.63
C LYS A 105 -0.30 32.15 1.08
N LYS A 106 -0.44 32.37 2.38
CA LYS A 106 -1.01 33.60 2.96
C LYS A 106 -0.07 34.79 2.83
N GLU A 107 1.23 34.57 2.95
CA GLU A 107 2.27 35.61 2.86
C GLU A 107 2.57 36.03 1.41
N ARG A 108 2.13 35.24 0.43
CA ARG A 108 2.19 35.55 -1.02
C ARG A 108 0.92 36.23 -1.57
N ARG A 109 -0.03 36.59 -0.72
CA ARG A 109 -1.26 37.34 -1.07
C ARG A 109 -1.23 38.69 -0.37
#